data_AF-A0A7W4PF23-F1
#
_entry.id   AF-A0A7W4PF23-F1
#
_cell.length_a   1.000
_cell.length_b   1.000
_cell.length_c   1.000
_cell.angle_alpha   90.00
_cell.angle_beta   90.00
_cell.angle_gamma   90.00
#
_symmetry.space_group_name_H-M   'P 1'
#
loop_
_entity.id
_entity.type
_entity.pdbx_description
1 polymer ?
#
loop_
_entity_poly.entity_id
_entity_poly.type
_entity_poly.pdbx_seq_one_letter_code
_entity_poly.pdbx_strand_id
1 'polypeptide(L)'
;MTRIVCLFAQYDPAGRLAPHVRHYLTELAACGMTIHLALSGTATTDAETARFCARHGIAAHPRPNDGLDFGAWQDLLAAGCAEGADRIVLANDSVFGPLRPLAPILRAMMDRPADVWGLVESHSVAWHLQSWFLCFTAQALDHPAIRRVLAQPFALMSKPEIVLHGEVGLGLAIRSVGLRAVAAWPDRRTGLRRLVPTNPMHADWLSVARSDKVPFIKVELLRDNPSGIFWTGRWRALVARNPHFQAEWIEACLRDQPRRSATRRAGWKMRLLYPFLSRDRGAVLAALLTGCGGRG
;
A
#
# COMPACT_ATOMS: atom_id res chain seq x y z
N MET A 1 -7.98 -17.04 20.42
CA MET A 1 -7.04 -16.57 19.37
C MET A 1 -7.44 -15.14 19.00
N THR A 2 -6.49 -14.24 18.77
CA THR A 2 -6.78 -12.86 18.37
C THR A 2 -7.51 -12.83 17.03
N ARG A 3 -8.68 -12.20 16.97
CA ARG A 3 -9.50 -12.08 15.77
C ARG A 3 -9.04 -10.87 14.94
N ILE A 4 -8.48 -11.14 13.76
CA ILE A 4 -7.96 -10.11 12.86
C ILE A 4 -8.91 -10.00 11.66
N VAL A 5 -9.46 -8.81 11.44
CA VAL A 5 -10.28 -8.51 10.26
C VAL A 5 -9.46 -7.63 9.31
N CYS A 6 -9.46 -7.96 8.02
CA CYS A 6 -8.90 -7.12 6.97
C CYS A 6 -10.02 -6.49 6.13
N LEU A 7 -10.04 -5.17 6.07
CA LEU A 7 -10.85 -4.37 5.17
C LEU A 7 -9.98 -4.03 3.96
N PHE A 8 -10.20 -4.74 2.86
CA PHE A 8 -9.37 -4.63 1.66
C PHE A 8 -10.08 -3.78 0.60
N ALA A 9 -9.48 -2.67 0.21
CA ALA A 9 -9.96 -1.82 -0.86
C ALA A 9 -9.33 -2.21 -2.20
N GLN A 10 -10.16 -2.39 -3.21
CA GLN A 10 -9.71 -2.70 -4.55
C GLN A 10 -10.62 -2.05 -5.59
N TYR A 11 -10.06 -1.71 -6.75
CA TYR A 11 -10.81 -1.13 -7.86
C TYR A 11 -10.64 -1.97 -9.12
N ASP A 12 -11.75 -2.40 -9.71
CA ASP A 12 -11.80 -2.94 -11.07
C ASP A 12 -13.24 -2.77 -11.61
N PRO A 13 -13.45 -2.01 -12.69
CA PRO A 13 -14.79 -1.69 -13.18
C PRO A 13 -15.54 -2.90 -13.77
N ALA A 14 -14.86 -4.02 -13.98
CA ALA A 14 -15.46 -5.27 -14.42
C ALA A 14 -15.57 -6.30 -13.28
N GLY A 15 -15.29 -5.90 -12.03
CA GLY A 15 -15.38 -6.77 -10.87
C GLY A 15 -14.33 -7.88 -10.81
N ARG A 16 -13.21 -7.71 -11.52
CA ARG A 16 -12.14 -8.73 -11.58
C ARG A 16 -11.06 -8.49 -10.53
N LEU A 17 -10.40 -9.58 -10.13
CA LEU A 17 -9.16 -9.54 -9.35
C LEU A 17 -7.96 -9.91 -10.23
N ALA A 18 -7.00 -8.99 -10.34
CA ALA A 18 -5.74 -9.24 -11.02
C ALA A 18 -4.92 -10.32 -10.26
N PRO A 19 -4.06 -11.10 -10.94
CA PRO A 19 -3.32 -12.21 -10.33
C PRO A 19 -2.50 -11.83 -9.08
N HIS A 20 -1.80 -10.68 -9.10
CA HIS A 20 -1.05 -10.22 -7.94
C HIS A 20 -1.94 -9.85 -6.74
N VAL A 21 -3.18 -9.40 -6.98
CA VAL A 21 -4.15 -9.10 -5.92
C VAL A 21 -4.69 -10.39 -5.32
N ARG A 22 -4.98 -11.39 -6.15
CA ARG A 22 -5.35 -12.74 -5.68
C ARG A 22 -4.25 -13.31 -4.77
N HIS A 23 -3.00 -13.22 -5.20
CA HIS A 23 -1.84 -13.63 -4.39
C HIS A 23 -1.80 -12.90 -3.05
N TYR A 24 -1.97 -11.58 -3.04
CA TYR A 24 -1.98 -10.80 -1.81
C TYR A 24 -3.12 -11.22 -0.86
N LEU A 25 -4.34 -11.39 -1.38
CA LEU A 25 -5.49 -11.83 -0.60
C LEU A 25 -5.30 -13.24 -0.04
N THR A 26 -4.69 -14.15 -0.80
CA THR A 26 -4.34 -15.50 -0.34
C THR A 26 -3.35 -15.45 0.82
N GLU A 27 -2.33 -14.58 0.76
CA GLU A 27 -1.35 -14.41 1.84
C GLU A 27 -1.97 -13.82 3.11
N LEU A 28 -2.89 -12.86 2.97
CA LEU A 28 -3.66 -12.32 4.10
C LEU A 28 -4.55 -13.39 4.74
N ALA A 29 -5.24 -14.20 3.92
CA ALA A 29 -6.10 -15.29 4.40
C ALA A 29 -5.26 -16.38 5.09
N ALA A 30 -4.09 -16.73 4.54
CA ALA A 30 -3.16 -17.68 5.14
C ALA A 30 -2.59 -17.20 6.49
N CYS A 31 -2.59 -15.89 6.74
CA CYS A 31 -2.28 -15.31 8.04
C CYS A 31 -3.43 -15.40 9.06
N GLY A 32 -4.56 -16.03 8.70
CA GLY A 32 -5.72 -16.22 9.58
C GLY A 32 -6.64 -14.99 9.67
N MET A 33 -6.58 -14.07 8.70
CA MET A 33 -7.44 -12.89 8.68
C MET A 33 -8.81 -13.21 8.08
N THR A 34 -9.88 -12.71 8.70
CA THR A 34 -11.19 -12.61 8.04
C THR A 34 -11.17 -11.42 7.09
N ILE A 35 -11.43 -11.64 5.80
CA ILE A 35 -11.28 -10.60 4.78
C ILE A 35 -12.63 -10.13 4.26
N HIS A 36 -12.85 -8.82 4.33
CA HIS A 36 -13.93 -8.11 3.64
C HIS A 36 -13.32 -7.29 2.51
N LEU A 37 -13.64 -7.66 1.27
CA LEU A 37 -13.13 -7.05 0.05
C LEU A 37 -14.16 -6.04 -0.48
N ALA A 38 -13.84 -4.75 -0.40
CA ALA A 38 -14.59 -3.72 -1.12
C ALA A 38 -14.14 -3.68 -2.59
N LEU A 39 -15.03 -4.10 -3.48
CA LEU A 39 -14.79 -4.20 -4.91
C LEU A 39 -15.39 -2.97 -5.60
N SER A 40 -14.56 -1.93 -5.74
CA SER A 40 -15.00 -0.60 -6.20
C SER A 40 -15.07 -0.50 -7.73
N GLY A 41 -16.06 0.25 -8.20
CA GLY A 41 -16.27 0.54 -9.63
C GLY A 41 -17.22 -0.42 -10.33
N THR A 42 -17.88 -1.32 -9.59
CA THR A 42 -18.79 -2.31 -10.15
C THR A 42 -19.98 -2.54 -9.22
N ALA A 43 -21.12 -2.94 -9.79
CA ALA A 43 -22.29 -3.42 -9.05
C ALA A 43 -22.27 -4.95 -8.84
N THR A 44 -21.41 -5.67 -9.55
CA THR A 44 -21.37 -7.14 -9.54
C THR A 44 -19.94 -7.65 -9.41
N THR A 45 -19.83 -8.85 -8.86
CA THR A 45 -18.57 -9.60 -8.77
C THR A 45 -18.46 -10.51 -9.99
N ASP A 46 -17.33 -10.45 -10.71
CA ASP A 46 -17.06 -11.40 -11.79
C ASP A 46 -17.11 -12.86 -11.30
N ALA A 47 -17.51 -13.80 -12.16
CA ALA A 47 -17.69 -15.19 -11.78
C ALA A 47 -16.39 -15.86 -11.27
N GLU A 48 -15.24 -15.52 -11.84
CA GLU A 48 -13.94 -16.03 -11.39
C GLU A 48 -13.51 -15.40 -10.07
N THR A 49 -13.80 -14.10 -9.88
CA THR A 49 -13.60 -13.42 -8.59
C THR A 49 -14.48 -14.07 -7.52
N ALA A 50 -15.76 -14.31 -7.79
CA ALA A 50 -16.70 -14.92 -6.84
C ALA A 50 -16.24 -16.34 -6.43
N ARG A 51 -15.82 -17.17 -7.39
CA ARG A 51 -15.26 -18.50 -7.10
C ARG A 51 -14.00 -18.44 -6.24
N PHE A 52 -13.12 -17.48 -6.51
CA PHE A 52 -11.91 -17.28 -5.71
C PHE A 52 -12.25 -16.83 -4.28
N CYS A 53 -13.14 -15.85 -4.13
CA CYS A 53 -13.59 -15.37 -2.83
C CYS A 53 -14.22 -16.50 -2.01
N ALA A 54 -15.12 -17.30 -2.60
CA ALA A 54 -15.72 -18.45 -1.93
C ALA A 54 -14.68 -19.48 -1.47
N ARG A 55 -13.68 -19.79 -2.33
CA ARG A 55 -12.60 -20.73 -2.00
C ARG A 55 -11.74 -20.27 -0.81
N HIS A 56 -11.53 -18.97 -0.68
CA HIS A 56 -10.66 -18.39 0.35
C HIS A 56 -11.43 -17.79 1.54
N GLY A 57 -12.77 -17.95 1.58
CA GLY A 57 -13.60 -17.39 2.66
C GLY A 57 -13.60 -15.86 2.71
N ILE A 58 -13.49 -15.20 1.55
CA ILE A 58 -13.47 -13.74 1.43
C ILE A 58 -14.89 -13.24 1.17
N ALA A 59 -15.36 -12.28 1.96
CA ALA A 59 -16.64 -11.61 1.73
C ALA A 59 -16.45 -10.43 0.77
N ALA A 60 -17.01 -10.50 -0.44
CA ALA A 60 -16.91 -9.43 -1.43
C ALA A 60 -18.11 -8.47 -1.34
N HIS A 61 -17.83 -7.17 -1.42
CA HIS A 61 -18.77 -6.06 -1.32
C HIS A 61 -18.61 -5.15 -2.55
N PRO A 62 -19.33 -5.42 -3.65
CA PRO A 62 -19.36 -4.53 -4.81
C PRO A 62 -19.89 -3.14 -4.44
N ARG A 63 -19.26 -2.09 -4.95
CA ARG A 63 -19.62 -0.70 -4.64
C ARG A 63 -19.26 0.28 -5.76
N PRO A 64 -19.88 1.47 -5.81
CA PRO A 64 -19.39 2.60 -6.61
C PRO A 64 -17.94 2.96 -6.25
N ASN A 65 -17.24 3.69 -7.12
CA ASN A 65 -15.83 4.09 -6.86
C ASN A 65 -15.70 5.44 -6.14
N ASP A 66 -16.67 5.80 -5.30
CA ASP A 66 -16.67 7.07 -4.60
C ASP A 66 -15.74 7.02 -3.38
N GLY A 67 -15.00 8.11 -3.12
CA GLY A 67 -14.09 8.22 -1.97
C GLY A 67 -12.84 7.33 -2.00
N LEU A 68 -12.59 6.60 -3.11
CA LEU A 68 -11.46 5.70 -3.29
C LEU A 68 -11.30 4.72 -2.11
N ASP A 69 -10.07 4.39 -1.72
CA ASP A 69 -9.78 3.43 -0.67
C ASP A 69 -10.38 3.81 0.69
N PHE A 70 -10.37 5.10 1.03
CA PHE A 70 -10.96 5.59 2.28
C PHE A 70 -12.49 5.46 2.28
N GLY A 71 -13.14 5.75 1.16
CA GLY A 71 -14.58 5.49 0.99
C GLY A 71 -14.92 3.99 1.04
N ALA A 72 -14.06 3.15 0.47
CA ALA A 72 -14.21 1.70 0.55
C ALA A 72 -14.12 1.19 2.01
N TRP A 73 -13.17 1.68 2.80
CA TRP A 73 -13.08 1.33 4.23
C TRP A 73 -14.26 1.90 5.03
N GLN A 74 -14.75 3.10 4.70
CA GLN A 74 -15.96 3.67 5.30
C GLN A 74 -17.17 2.76 5.14
N ASP A 75 -17.43 2.33 3.91
CA ASP A 75 -18.60 1.51 3.61
C ASP A 75 -18.53 0.17 4.35
N LEU A 76 -17.34 -0.46 4.40
CA LEU A 76 -17.14 -1.70 5.16
C LEU A 76 -17.29 -1.51 6.67
N LEU A 77 -16.80 -0.40 7.22
CA LEU A 77 -16.96 -0.08 8.64
C LEU A 77 -18.43 0.19 8.98
N ALA A 78 -19.16 0.92 8.13
CA ALA A 78 -20.58 1.20 8.29
C ALA A 78 -21.43 -0.08 8.19
N ALA A 79 -21.00 -1.05 7.39
CA ALA A 79 -21.63 -2.37 7.27
C ALA A 79 -21.31 -3.32 8.45
N GLY A 80 -20.62 -2.85 9.50
CA GLY A 80 -20.29 -3.67 10.67
C GLY A 80 -19.21 -4.73 10.42
N CYS A 81 -18.48 -4.67 9.30
CA CYS A 81 -17.52 -5.72 8.92
C CYS A 81 -16.36 -5.88 9.93
N ALA A 82 -16.09 -4.85 10.75
CA ALA A 82 -15.06 -4.86 11.78
C ALA A 82 -15.58 -5.26 13.18
N GLU A 83 -16.88 -5.47 13.37
CA GLU A 83 -17.50 -5.68 14.69
C GLU A 83 -16.96 -6.92 15.38
N GLY A 84 -16.46 -6.76 16.61
CA GLY A 84 -15.89 -7.81 17.45
C GLY A 84 -14.42 -8.13 17.15
N ALA A 85 -13.73 -7.35 16.32
CA ALA A 85 -12.35 -7.64 15.92
C ALA A 85 -11.39 -7.14 16.99
N ASP A 86 -10.36 -7.91 17.31
CA ASP A 86 -9.29 -7.45 18.21
C ASP A 86 -8.31 -6.53 17.46
N ARG A 87 -8.15 -6.79 16.15
CA ARG A 87 -7.31 -6.04 15.23
C ARG A 87 -8.01 -5.83 13.90
N ILE A 88 -7.86 -4.64 13.35
CA ILE A 88 -8.42 -4.25 12.06
C ILE A 88 -7.29 -3.82 11.14
N VAL A 89 -7.13 -4.52 10.02
CA VAL A 89 -6.20 -4.19 8.96
C VAL A 89 -6.94 -3.41 7.87
N LEU A 90 -6.43 -2.23 7.53
CA LEU A 90 -6.82 -1.50 6.32
C LEU A 90 -5.74 -1.77 5.28
N ALA A 91 -6.11 -2.33 4.14
CA ALA A 91 -5.18 -2.62 3.05
C ALA A 91 -5.79 -2.30 1.69
N ASN A 92 -4.94 -2.13 0.67
CA ASN A 92 -5.38 -1.94 -0.70
C ASN A 92 -4.44 -2.59 -1.73
N ASP A 93 -4.84 -2.56 -3.00
CA ASP A 93 -4.13 -3.15 -4.14
C ASP A 93 -3.08 -2.23 -4.80
N SER A 94 -2.71 -1.12 -4.17
CA SER A 94 -1.76 -0.17 -4.76
C SER A 94 -0.29 -0.64 -4.73
N VAL A 95 -0.04 -1.92 -4.43
CA VAL A 95 1.28 -2.57 -4.34
C VAL A 95 1.30 -3.91 -5.10
N PHE A 96 2.45 -4.24 -5.66
CA PHE A 96 2.81 -5.59 -6.05
C PHE A 96 3.44 -6.33 -4.86
N GLY A 97 2.90 -7.49 -4.53
CA GLY A 97 3.43 -8.36 -3.49
C GLY A 97 2.34 -9.18 -2.80
N PRO A 98 2.68 -9.81 -1.67
CA PRO A 98 4.00 -9.79 -1.08
C PRO A 98 5.00 -10.65 -1.89
N LEU A 99 6.26 -10.22 -1.94
CA LEU A 99 7.37 -10.92 -2.61
C LEU A 99 7.97 -12.04 -1.74
N ARG A 100 7.53 -12.17 -0.49
CA ARG A 100 7.96 -13.13 0.53
C ARG A 100 6.79 -13.38 1.48
N PRO A 101 6.73 -14.51 2.21
CA PRO A 101 5.63 -14.81 3.10
C PRO A 101 5.32 -13.64 4.06
N LEU A 102 4.04 -13.29 4.20
CA LEU A 102 3.62 -12.16 5.05
C LEU A 102 3.62 -12.51 6.55
N ALA A 103 3.43 -13.78 6.89
CA ALA A 103 3.25 -14.25 8.26
C ALA A 103 4.38 -13.86 9.25
N PRO A 104 5.68 -13.92 8.90
CA PRO A 104 6.75 -13.47 9.79
C PRO A 104 6.66 -11.98 10.14
N ILE A 105 6.27 -11.14 9.17
CA ILE A 105 6.13 -9.70 9.37
C ILE A 105 4.95 -9.43 10.29
N LEU A 106 3.81 -10.09 10.04
CA LEU A 106 2.63 -9.95 10.87
C LEU A 106 2.94 -10.32 12.33
N ARG A 107 3.57 -11.47 12.57
CA ARG A 107 3.99 -11.90 13.92
C ARG A 107 4.88 -10.85 14.59
N ALA A 108 5.96 -10.45 13.92
CA ALA A 108 6.91 -9.48 14.46
C ALA A 108 6.31 -8.10 14.75
N MET A 109 5.24 -7.70 14.06
CA MET A 109 4.54 -6.44 14.31
C MET A 109 3.46 -6.60 15.40
N MET A 110 2.78 -7.75 15.45
CA MET A 110 1.78 -8.07 16.47
C MET A 110 2.37 -8.23 17.87
N ASP A 111 3.63 -8.64 17.98
CA ASP A 111 4.35 -8.75 19.26
C ASP A 111 4.80 -7.39 19.82
N ARG A 112 4.67 -6.30 19.05
CA ARG A 112 5.05 -4.97 19.51
C ARG A 112 3.92 -4.32 20.31
N PRO A 113 4.24 -3.59 21.39
CA PRO A 113 3.25 -2.82 22.13
C PRO A 113 2.85 -1.55 21.36
N ALA A 114 2.00 -1.71 20.34
CA ALA A 114 1.54 -0.62 19.48
C ALA A 114 0.02 -0.62 19.33
N ASP A 115 -0.56 0.57 19.34
CA ASP A 115 -1.99 0.79 19.16
C ASP A 115 -2.34 0.85 17.66
N VAL A 116 -1.38 1.31 16.85
CA VAL A 116 -1.43 1.35 15.38
C VAL A 116 -0.07 0.92 14.82
N TRP A 117 -0.07 0.16 13.72
CA TRP A 117 1.15 -0.04 12.96
C TRP A 117 0.91 -0.05 11.46
N GLY A 118 1.95 0.23 10.69
CA GLY A 118 1.92 0.18 9.23
C GLY A 118 3.21 -0.42 8.68
N LEU A 119 3.23 -0.77 7.40
CA LEU A 119 4.44 -1.32 6.79
C LEU A 119 5.51 -0.25 6.59
N VAL A 120 5.12 0.98 6.20
CA VAL A 120 6.07 2.05 5.85
C VAL A 120 5.66 3.36 6.51
N GLU A 121 6.59 3.96 7.24
CA GLU A 121 6.51 5.35 7.70
C GLU A 121 6.92 6.31 6.58
N SER A 122 6.36 7.51 6.56
CA SER A 122 6.67 8.55 5.58
C SER A 122 6.63 9.94 6.23
N HIS A 123 7.54 10.80 5.78
CA HIS A 123 7.57 12.23 6.12
C HIS A 123 7.49 13.11 4.86
N SER A 124 6.90 12.59 3.78
CA SER A 124 6.85 13.30 2.48
C SER A 124 6.07 14.63 2.55
N VAL A 125 5.09 14.73 3.45
CA VAL A 125 4.30 15.96 3.70
C VAL A 125 4.37 16.30 5.18
N ALA A 126 3.81 15.43 6.02
CA ALA A 126 4.01 15.38 7.46
C ALA A 126 4.27 13.93 7.86
N TRP A 127 4.53 13.67 9.15
CA TRP A 127 4.64 12.30 9.64
C TRP A 127 3.32 11.54 9.42
N HIS A 128 3.38 10.36 8.80
CA HIS A 128 2.27 9.42 8.67
C HIS A 128 2.78 7.99 8.42
N LEU A 129 1.89 7.02 8.61
CA LEU A 129 2.06 5.66 8.10
C LEU A 129 1.36 5.58 6.74
N GLN A 130 1.98 4.93 5.75
CA GLN A 130 1.35 4.79 4.44
C GLN A 130 0.11 3.90 4.50
N SER A 131 -1.00 4.39 3.95
CA SER A 131 -2.35 3.84 4.19
C SER A 131 -2.66 2.52 3.47
N TRP A 132 -1.81 2.09 2.54
CA TRP A 132 -2.00 0.84 1.79
C TRP A 132 -1.82 -0.43 2.63
N PHE A 133 -1.25 -0.30 3.83
CA PHE A 133 -1.31 -1.32 4.86
C PHE A 133 -1.17 -0.67 6.25
N LEU A 134 -2.26 -0.68 7.00
CA LEU A 134 -2.34 -0.24 8.38
C LEU A 134 -3.03 -1.31 9.21
N CYS A 135 -2.67 -1.43 10.48
CA CYS A 135 -3.32 -2.29 11.44
C CYS A 135 -3.56 -1.52 12.73
N PHE A 136 -4.80 -1.57 13.21
CA PHE A 136 -5.26 -0.91 14.42
C PHE A 136 -5.65 -1.96 15.46
N THR A 137 -5.44 -1.65 16.73
CA THR A 137 -6.27 -2.25 17.79
C THR A 137 -7.72 -1.79 17.64
N ALA A 138 -8.65 -2.60 18.12
CA ALA A 138 -10.08 -2.22 18.18
C ALA A 138 -10.27 -0.85 18.85
N GLN A 139 -9.62 -0.66 19.99
CA GLN A 139 -9.67 0.59 20.77
C GLN A 139 -9.11 1.79 19.99
N ALA A 140 -7.99 1.61 19.28
CA ALA A 140 -7.40 2.69 18.48
C ALA A 140 -8.29 3.08 17.30
N LEU A 141 -8.87 2.10 16.59
CA LEU A 141 -9.78 2.38 15.48
C LEU A 141 -11.05 3.08 15.96
N ASP A 142 -11.54 2.71 17.15
CA ASP A 142 -12.75 3.29 17.73
C ASP A 142 -12.54 4.65 18.40
N HIS A 143 -11.28 5.07 18.56
CA HIS A 143 -10.97 6.36 19.16
C HIS A 143 -11.64 7.51 18.39
N PRO A 144 -12.31 8.47 19.05
CA PRO A 144 -13.09 9.53 18.37
C PRO A 144 -12.30 10.33 17.33
N ALA A 145 -11.01 10.59 17.59
CA ALA A 145 -10.14 11.27 16.64
C ALA A 145 -9.90 10.46 15.35
N ILE A 146 -9.76 9.14 15.46
CA ILE A 146 -9.57 8.23 14.31
C ILE A 146 -10.90 8.08 13.55
N ARG A 147 -11.99 7.84 14.28
CA ARG A 147 -13.35 7.79 13.71
C ARG A 147 -13.70 9.05 12.94
N ARG A 148 -13.35 10.25 13.44
CA ARG A 148 -13.57 11.52 12.75
C ARG A 148 -12.86 11.58 11.40
N VAL A 149 -11.59 11.16 11.34
CA VAL A 149 -10.83 11.13 10.08
C VAL A 149 -11.47 10.15 9.10
N LEU A 150 -11.79 8.95 9.59
CA LEU A 150 -12.43 7.90 8.80
C LEU A 150 -13.89 8.21 8.45
N ALA A 151 -14.52 9.24 9.02
CA ALA A 151 -15.90 9.66 8.71
C ALA A 151 -15.98 10.92 7.84
N GLN A 152 -14.84 11.42 7.33
CA GLN A 152 -14.82 12.57 6.43
C GLN A 152 -15.59 12.29 5.12
N PRO A 153 -16.14 13.31 4.45
CA PRO A 153 -16.93 13.11 3.24
C PRO A 153 -16.03 12.84 2.01
N PHE A 154 -15.29 11.73 2.01
CA PHE A 154 -14.32 11.40 0.96
C PHE A 154 -14.97 11.29 -0.42
N ALA A 155 -16.24 10.90 -0.50
CA ALA A 155 -17.01 10.88 -1.75
C ALA A 155 -17.11 12.26 -2.43
N LEU A 156 -16.98 13.35 -1.66
CA LEU A 156 -17.04 14.73 -2.15
C LEU A 156 -15.65 15.33 -2.41
N MET A 157 -14.58 14.54 -2.23
CA MET A 157 -13.20 15.01 -2.30
C MET A 157 -12.51 14.55 -3.58
N SER A 158 -11.64 15.40 -4.12
CA SER A 158 -10.68 15.00 -5.15
C SER A 158 -9.61 14.05 -4.58
N LYS A 159 -8.92 13.31 -5.46
CA LYS A 159 -7.84 12.39 -5.02
C LYS A 159 -6.76 13.07 -4.17
N PRO A 160 -6.23 14.26 -4.51
CA PRO A 160 -5.28 14.97 -3.64
C PRO A 160 -5.85 15.32 -2.27
N GLU A 161 -7.12 15.72 -2.20
CA GLU A 161 -7.81 16.00 -0.94
C GLU A 161 -7.97 14.73 -0.10
N ILE A 162 -8.33 13.59 -0.72
CA ILE A 162 -8.39 12.30 -0.02
C ILE A 162 -7.02 11.92 0.56
N VAL A 163 -5.92 12.12 -0.18
CA VAL A 163 -4.56 11.84 0.33
C VAL A 163 -4.24 12.76 1.52
N LEU A 164 -4.54 14.05 1.41
CA LEU A 164 -4.28 15.01 2.48
C LEU A 164 -5.13 14.74 3.72
N HIS A 165 -6.44 14.64 3.57
CA HIS A 165 -7.39 14.50 4.67
C HIS A 165 -7.42 13.09 5.25
N GLY A 166 -7.21 12.08 4.41
CA GLY A 166 -7.14 10.68 4.81
C GLY A 166 -5.78 10.34 5.39
N GLU A 167 -4.74 10.24 4.56
CA GLU A 167 -3.44 9.69 4.97
C GLU A 167 -2.68 10.62 5.93
N VAL A 168 -2.57 11.91 5.59
CA VAL A 168 -1.90 12.88 6.47
C VAL A 168 -2.76 13.22 7.68
N GLY A 169 -4.07 13.40 7.49
CA GLY A 169 -5.02 13.63 8.57
C GLY A 169 -5.04 12.52 9.62
N LEU A 170 -4.96 11.26 9.19
CA LEU A 170 -4.86 10.10 10.07
C LEU A 170 -3.55 10.11 10.87
N GLY A 171 -2.42 10.43 10.22
CA GLY A 171 -1.14 10.60 10.91
C GLY A 171 -1.19 11.68 12.00
N LEU A 172 -1.82 12.82 11.72
CA LEU A 172 -2.02 13.89 12.70
C LEU A 172 -2.93 13.46 13.85
N ALA A 173 -4.04 12.77 13.57
CA ALA A 173 -4.97 12.27 14.58
C ALA A 173 -4.31 11.25 15.52
N ILE A 174 -3.52 10.32 14.98
CA ILE A 174 -2.75 9.35 15.77
C ILE A 174 -1.85 10.06 16.77
N ARG A 175 -1.11 11.10 16.32
CA ARG A 175 -0.18 11.84 17.19
C ARG A 175 -0.89 12.72 18.20
N SER A 176 -1.98 13.38 17.81
CA SER A 176 -2.68 14.33 18.69
C SER A 176 -3.30 13.69 19.92
N VAL A 177 -3.64 12.40 19.83
CA VAL A 177 -4.20 11.62 20.95
C VAL A 177 -3.20 10.65 21.58
N GLY A 178 -1.93 10.74 21.20
CA GLY A 178 -0.84 9.98 21.82
C GLY A 178 -0.87 8.47 21.57
N LEU A 179 -1.54 8.00 20.50
CA LEU A 179 -1.55 6.58 20.15
C LEU A 179 -0.14 6.12 19.78
N ARG A 180 0.27 4.96 20.30
CA ARG A 180 1.59 4.38 20.00
C ARG A 180 1.57 3.80 18.60
N ALA A 181 2.22 4.50 17.67
CA ALA A 181 2.32 4.09 16.28
C ALA A 181 3.73 3.62 15.91
N VAL A 182 3.81 2.49 15.21
CA VAL A 182 5.10 1.93 14.75
C VAL A 182 5.05 1.52 13.28
N ALA A 183 6.20 1.57 12.62
CA ALA A 183 6.35 1.06 11.26
C ALA A 183 7.25 -0.17 11.22
N ALA A 184 6.97 -1.09 10.27
CA ALA A 184 7.93 -2.15 9.94
C ALA A 184 9.21 -1.53 9.34
N TRP A 185 9.04 -0.55 8.43
CA TRP A 185 10.10 0.26 7.87
C TRP A 185 9.98 1.73 8.30
N PRO A 186 10.79 2.18 9.27
CA PRO A 186 10.84 3.59 9.66
C PRO A 186 11.63 4.44 8.65
N ASP A 187 11.08 5.59 8.26
CA ASP A 187 11.73 6.54 7.35
C ASP A 187 12.76 7.40 8.08
N ARG A 188 13.91 6.81 8.41
CA ARG A 188 15.03 7.51 9.04
C ARG A 188 15.68 8.51 8.07
N ARG A 189 15.21 9.76 8.06
CA ARG A 189 15.73 10.83 7.19
C ARG A 189 17.02 11.45 7.75
N THR A 190 18.08 11.43 6.95
CA THR A 190 19.42 11.98 7.28
C THR A 190 19.94 12.88 6.15
N GLY A 191 20.80 13.84 6.48
CA GLY A 191 21.44 14.73 5.49
C GLY A 191 20.42 15.50 4.62
N LEU A 192 20.73 15.63 3.33
CA LEU A 192 19.90 16.33 2.33
C LEU A 192 18.45 15.83 2.28
N ARG A 193 18.22 14.55 2.62
CA ARG A 193 16.87 13.97 2.62
C ARG A 193 15.95 14.61 3.64
N ARG A 194 16.46 15.27 4.69
CA ARG A 194 15.63 16.03 5.63
C ARG A 194 14.99 17.26 4.99
N LEU A 195 15.61 17.79 3.94
CA LEU A 195 15.20 19.04 3.28
C LEU A 195 14.31 18.80 2.06
N VAL A 196 14.19 17.55 1.61
CA VAL A 196 13.53 17.22 0.34
C VAL A 196 12.44 16.19 0.57
N PRO A 197 11.17 16.48 0.24
CA PRO A 197 10.08 15.52 0.40
C PRO A 197 10.28 14.34 -0.55
N THR A 198 10.39 13.14 0.01
CA THR A 198 10.59 11.90 -0.74
C THR A 198 9.63 10.84 -0.26
N ASN A 199 9.01 10.09 -1.18
CA ASN A 199 8.30 8.86 -0.85
C ASN A 199 9.32 7.72 -0.68
N PRO A 200 9.43 7.07 0.50
CA PRO A 200 10.37 5.97 0.71
C PRO A 200 10.16 4.79 -0.23
N MET A 201 8.90 4.50 -0.60
CA MET A 201 8.56 3.45 -1.56
C MET A 201 8.95 3.79 -3.00
N HIS A 202 9.42 5.00 -3.28
CA HIS A 202 9.99 5.40 -4.57
C HIS A 202 11.50 5.58 -4.47
N ALA A 203 11.96 6.38 -3.51
CA ALA A 203 13.37 6.73 -3.37
C ALA A 203 14.24 5.52 -2.95
N ASP A 204 13.73 4.64 -2.09
CA ASP A 204 14.45 3.48 -1.57
C ASP A 204 13.79 2.16 -1.98
N TRP A 205 13.00 2.16 -3.05
CA TRP A 205 12.07 1.09 -3.37
C TRP A 205 12.73 -0.30 -3.40
N LEU A 206 13.97 -0.40 -3.89
CA LEU A 206 14.66 -1.68 -4.00
C LEU A 206 15.20 -2.14 -2.65
N SER A 207 15.76 -1.24 -1.85
CA SER A 207 16.17 -1.53 -0.47
C SER A 207 14.99 -1.93 0.40
N VAL A 208 13.86 -1.24 0.24
CA VAL A 208 12.61 -1.57 0.95
C VAL A 208 12.13 -2.96 0.52
N ALA A 209 11.98 -3.22 -0.79
CA ALA A 209 11.48 -4.50 -1.30
C ALA A 209 12.42 -5.68 -1.03
N ARG A 210 13.74 -5.44 -0.92
CA ARG A 210 14.74 -6.47 -0.54
C ARG A 210 14.79 -6.71 0.96
N SER A 211 14.26 -5.82 1.78
CA SER A 211 14.19 -6.03 3.22
C SER A 211 13.27 -7.21 3.55
N ASP A 212 13.44 -7.78 4.73
CA ASP A 212 12.52 -8.79 5.27
C ASP A 212 11.30 -8.15 5.97
N LYS A 213 11.10 -6.84 5.81
CA LYS A 213 10.09 -6.06 6.54
C LYS A 213 8.95 -5.58 5.65
N VAL A 214 9.24 -5.28 4.38
CA VAL A 214 8.28 -4.72 3.43
C VAL A 214 8.49 -5.34 2.05
N PRO A 215 7.99 -6.57 1.81
CA PRO A 215 8.20 -7.30 0.56
C PRO A 215 7.23 -6.83 -0.51
N PHE A 216 7.17 -5.51 -0.78
CA PHE A 216 6.22 -4.92 -1.70
C PHE A 216 6.89 -3.88 -2.60
N ILE A 217 6.34 -3.70 -3.80
CA ILE A 217 6.73 -2.64 -4.75
C ILE A 217 5.50 -1.79 -5.04
N LYS A 218 5.61 -0.47 -5.04
CA LYS A 218 4.47 0.38 -5.40
C LYS A 218 4.12 0.25 -6.88
N VAL A 219 2.82 0.08 -7.18
CA VAL A 219 2.31 0.03 -8.56
C VAL A 219 2.60 1.35 -9.28
N GLU A 220 2.33 2.48 -8.62
CA GLU A 220 2.59 3.83 -9.17
C GLU A 220 4.06 4.04 -9.56
N LEU A 221 5.01 3.48 -8.79
CA LEU A 221 6.44 3.57 -9.12
C LEU A 221 6.75 2.92 -10.46
N LEU A 222 6.25 1.70 -10.70
CA LEU A 222 6.56 0.96 -11.92
C LEU A 222 5.73 1.45 -13.11
N ARG A 223 4.45 1.77 -12.89
CA ARG A 223 3.55 2.25 -13.93
C ARG A 223 3.89 3.67 -14.36
N ASP A 224 3.84 4.61 -13.43
CA ASP A 224 3.86 6.04 -13.72
C ASP A 224 5.25 6.67 -13.50
N ASN A 225 5.99 6.16 -12.51
CA ASN A 225 7.31 6.63 -12.10
C ASN A 225 7.37 8.17 -11.91
N PRO A 226 6.54 8.75 -11.02
CA PRO A 226 6.47 10.20 -10.84
C PRO A 226 7.81 10.79 -10.40
N SER A 227 8.58 10.04 -9.60
CA SER A 227 9.90 10.44 -9.12
C SER A 227 11.00 10.38 -10.20
N GLY A 228 10.74 9.77 -11.36
CA GLY A 228 11.70 9.63 -12.46
C GLY A 228 12.92 8.78 -12.09
N ILE A 229 12.71 7.75 -11.26
CA ILE A 229 13.71 6.79 -10.81
C ILE A 229 14.16 5.95 -12.02
N PHE A 230 15.40 6.07 -12.46
CA PHE A 230 15.87 5.40 -13.68
C PHE A 230 16.29 3.94 -13.45
N TRP A 231 16.45 3.50 -12.20
CA TRP A 231 16.78 2.10 -11.88
C TRP A 231 15.55 1.23 -11.62
N THR A 232 14.32 1.69 -11.91
CA THR A 232 13.09 0.88 -11.70
C THR A 232 13.13 -0.45 -12.44
N GLY A 233 13.75 -0.52 -13.62
CA GLY A 233 13.88 -1.75 -14.41
C GLY A 233 14.55 -2.93 -13.67
N ARG A 234 15.23 -2.67 -12.54
CA ARG A 234 15.79 -3.68 -11.65
C ARG A 234 14.72 -4.56 -10.99
N TRP A 235 13.44 -4.19 -11.04
CA TRP A 235 12.36 -5.01 -10.48
C TRP A 235 12.34 -6.40 -11.14
N ARG A 236 12.68 -6.50 -12.43
CA ARG A 236 12.77 -7.80 -13.14
C ARG A 236 13.78 -8.72 -12.49
N ALA A 237 14.98 -8.22 -12.22
CA ALA A 237 16.02 -9.01 -11.55
C ALA A 237 15.64 -9.36 -10.10
N LEU A 238 14.85 -8.51 -9.43
CA LEU A 238 14.33 -8.78 -8.08
C LEU A 238 13.35 -9.97 -8.06
N VAL A 239 12.55 -10.15 -9.11
CA VAL A 239 11.49 -11.18 -9.16
C VAL A 239 11.78 -12.37 -10.09
N ALA A 240 12.81 -12.30 -10.95
CA ALA A 240 13.08 -13.28 -12.01
C ALA A 240 13.21 -14.75 -11.57
N ARG A 241 13.44 -15.02 -10.29
CA ARG A 241 13.51 -16.37 -9.70
C ARG A 241 12.86 -16.40 -8.32
N ASN A 242 11.84 -15.58 -8.10
CA ASN A 242 11.17 -15.53 -6.81
C ASN A 242 10.17 -16.68 -6.72
N PRO A 243 10.36 -17.68 -5.82
CA PRO A 243 9.45 -18.82 -5.70
C PRO A 243 8.08 -18.42 -5.13
N HIS A 244 7.96 -17.22 -4.56
CA HIS A 244 6.76 -16.74 -3.88
C HIS A 244 5.96 -15.73 -4.70
N PHE A 245 6.53 -15.15 -5.76
CA PHE A 245 5.85 -14.13 -6.55
C PHE A 245 6.30 -14.17 -8.02
N GLN A 246 5.33 -14.15 -8.95
CA GLN A 246 5.60 -14.29 -10.38
C GLN A 246 5.81 -12.94 -11.07
N ALA A 247 6.82 -12.85 -11.92
CA ALA A 247 7.16 -11.61 -12.64
C ALA A 247 6.04 -11.20 -13.60
N GLU A 248 5.39 -12.18 -14.20
CA GLU A 248 4.33 -12.09 -15.19
C GLU A 248 3.12 -11.33 -14.64
N TRP A 249 2.88 -11.36 -13.33
CA TRP A 249 1.78 -10.62 -12.72
C TRP A 249 2.00 -9.11 -12.74
N ILE A 250 3.25 -8.66 -12.60
CA ILE A 250 3.62 -7.24 -12.78
C ILE A 250 3.45 -6.88 -14.24
N GLU A 251 3.94 -7.72 -15.17
CA GLU A 251 3.88 -7.46 -16.60
C GLU A 251 2.44 -7.37 -17.13
N ALA A 252 1.57 -8.28 -16.70
CA ALA A 252 0.14 -8.25 -17.02
C ALA A 252 -0.51 -6.96 -16.50
N CYS A 253 -0.28 -6.60 -15.23
CA CYS A 253 -0.84 -5.38 -14.66
C CYS A 253 -0.36 -4.12 -15.39
N LEU A 254 0.93 -4.02 -15.71
CA LEU A 254 1.49 -2.86 -16.43
C LEU A 254 1.01 -2.77 -17.89
N ARG A 255 0.64 -3.91 -18.50
CA ARG A 255 0.03 -3.96 -19.83
C ARG A 255 -1.42 -3.50 -19.81
N ASP A 256 -2.19 -3.98 -18.84
CA ASP A 256 -3.64 -3.73 -18.75
C ASP A 256 -3.97 -2.35 -18.15
N GLN A 257 -3.05 -1.78 -17.36
CA GLN A 257 -3.19 -0.47 -16.75
C GLN A 257 -2.13 0.50 -17.29
N PRO A 258 -2.39 1.16 -18.43
CA PRO A 258 -1.45 2.14 -18.98
C PRO A 258 -1.25 3.32 -18.04
N ARG A 259 -0.17 4.08 -18.29
CA ARG A 259 0.21 5.26 -17.50
C ARG A 259 -0.96 6.23 -17.31
N ARG A 260 -1.15 6.67 -16.09
CA ARG A 260 -2.17 7.69 -15.77
C ARG A 260 -1.67 9.06 -16.20
N SER A 261 -2.32 9.66 -17.20
CA SER A 261 -1.95 10.93 -17.85
C SER A 261 -1.83 12.11 -16.88
N ALA A 262 -2.54 12.08 -15.74
CA ALA A 262 -2.53 13.13 -14.72
C ALA A 262 -1.30 13.11 -13.78
N THR A 263 -0.37 12.17 -13.92
CA THR A 263 0.75 12.03 -12.97
C THR A 263 1.86 13.04 -13.27
N ARG A 264 1.96 14.11 -12.47
CA ARG A 264 3.03 15.11 -12.59
C ARG A 264 4.39 14.50 -12.23
N ARG A 265 5.31 14.51 -13.18
CA ARG A 265 6.69 14.05 -12.94
C ARG A 265 7.50 15.08 -12.17
N ALA A 266 8.42 14.60 -11.35
CA ALA A 266 9.44 15.39 -10.72
C ALA A 266 10.26 16.13 -11.79
N GLY A 267 10.53 17.43 -11.54
CA GLY A 267 11.37 18.24 -12.40
C GLY A 267 12.78 17.65 -12.56
N TRP A 268 13.47 17.99 -13.64
CA TRP A 268 14.79 17.43 -13.95
C TRP A 268 15.82 17.58 -12.81
N LYS A 269 15.79 18.72 -12.08
CA LYS A 269 16.65 18.95 -10.90
C LYS A 269 16.42 17.89 -9.83
N MET A 270 15.16 17.60 -9.52
CA MET A 270 14.80 16.57 -8.53
C MET A 270 15.22 15.18 -8.98
N ARG A 271 15.08 14.87 -10.28
CA ARG A 271 15.52 13.59 -10.86
C ARG A 271 17.01 13.35 -10.70
N LEU A 272 17.83 14.40 -10.86
CA LEU A 272 19.28 14.34 -10.62
C LEU A 272 19.64 14.19 -9.14
N LEU A 273 18.76 14.62 -8.22
CA LEU A 273 18.98 14.48 -6.78
C LEU A 273 18.68 13.07 -6.25
N TYR A 274 17.69 12.36 -6.80
CA TYR A 274 17.27 11.04 -6.30
C TYR A 274 18.40 10.01 -6.11
N PRO A 275 19.40 9.88 -7.00
CA PRO A 275 20.58 9.03 -6.79
C PRO A 275 21.30 9.26 -5.45
N PHE A 276 21.39 10.52 -5.01
CA PHE A 276 22.07 10.92 -3.79
C PHE A 276 21.17 10.79 -2.55
N LEU A 277 19.85 10.86 -2.74
CA LEU A 277 18.85 10.73 -1.67
C LEU A 277 18.51 9.26 -1.36
N SER A 278 18.74 8.36 -2.32
CA SER A 278 18.38 6.95 -2.26
C SER A 278 19.35 6.14 -1.39
N ARG A 279 18.79 5.16 -0.67
CA ARG A 279 19.56 4.08 -0.03
C ARG A 279 20.00 2.99 -1.00
N ASP A 280 19.47 2.97 -2.23
CA ASP A 280 19.74 1.98 -3.27
C ASP A 280 21.11 2.18 -3.97
N ARG A 281 22.14 2.61 -3.24
CA ARG A 281 23.43 3.06 -3.81
C ARG A 281 24.04 2.08 -4.83
N GLY A 282 24.03 0.79 -4.50
CA GLY A 282 24.55 -0.25 -5.40
C GLY A 282 23.74 -0.40 -6.69
N ALA A 283 22.41 -0.25 -6.62
CA ALA A 283 21.55 -0.33 -7.80
C ALA A 283 21.62 0.92 -8.66
N VAL A 284 21.74 2.09 -8.03
CA VAL A 284 22.01 3.37 -8.70
C VAL A 284 23.32 3.27 -9.49
N LEU A 285 24.41 2.86 -8.84
CA LEU A 285 25.73 2.71 -9.47
C LEU A 285 25.67 1.72 -10.63
N ALA A 286 25.09 0.54 -10.41
CA ALA A 286 24.95 -0.46 -11.45
C ALA A 286 24.11 0.03 -12.64
N ALA A 287 23.05 0.81 -12.40
CA ALA A 287 22.22 1.36 -13.47
C ALA A 287 22.92 2.47 -14.28
N LEU A 288 23.77 3.27 -13.63
CA LEU A 288 24.63 4.24 -14.31
C LEU A 288 25.68 3.56 -15.20
N LEU A 289 26.30 2.49 -14.70
CA LEU A 289 27.32 1.73 -15.44
C LEU A 289 26.76 0.97 -16.64
N THR A 290 25.55 0.40 -16.55
CA THR A 290 24.96 -0.39 -17.63
C THR A 290 24.24 0.46 -18.69
N GLY A 291 24.29 1.78 -18.61
CA GLY A 291 23.63 2.67 -19.58
C GLY A 291 22.11 2.50 -19.68
N CYS A 292 21.47 1.80 -18.72
CA CYS A 292 20.02 1.62 -18.65
C CYS A 292 19.34 2.88 -18.11
N GLY A 293 19.69 4.03 -18.66
CA GLY A 293 19.07 5.32 -18.43
C GLY A 293 18.23 5.69 -19.65
N GLY A 294 17.04 5.12 -19.76
CA GLY A 294 16.01 5.63 -20.67
C GLY A 294 15.73 4.76 -21.90
N ARG A 295 14.57 4.12 -21.87
CA ARG A 295 13.53 4.10 -22.93
C ARG A 295 12.34 3.30 -22.37
N GLY A 296 11.17 3.93 -22.31
CA GLY A 296 9.87 3.31 -21.94
C GLY A 296 9.29 3.72 -20.60
#